data_AF-A0A5J9TWZ3-F1
#
_entry.id   AF-A0A5J9TWZ3-F1
#
_cell.length_a   1.000
_cell.length_b   1.000
_cell.length_c   1.000
_cell.angle_alpha   90.00
_cell.angle_beta   90.00
_cell.angle_gamma   90.00
#
_symmetry.space_group_name_H-M   'P 1'
#
loop_
_entity.id
_entity.type
_entity.pdbx_description
1 polymer ?
#
loop_
_entity_poly.entity_id
_entity_poly.type
_entity_poly.pdbx_seq_one_letter_code
_entity_poly.pdbx_strand_id
1 'polypeptide(L)'
;MSSSESRRRGRERDEPHAHDAAAKRPRRRQKHLYLIMDDWNMGYSIHKLDVDAMEPDASSEKPSLPEPAALRIAAPEDRSTAYFAALGGRILFLPDRYIDEDPILIYDTETASLAVGPRPTPALLPLGHIFFAEINGRLYALNPRRADQECSFEVVSLVPRDVEEHDPLCRRADRWAVESVPAPMPFHRHDLTMFREELDRHVGTPGATLTYMGGSRFCLVECAAREGVTAEDAINGELDGCVLHVTVFHIKYDKSGGLHTTARPSRSYVVS
;
A
#
# COMPACT_ATOMS: atom_id res chain seq x y z
N MET A 1 76.40 42.31 -22.95
CA MET A 1 77.10 42.60 -21.68
C MET A 1 76.23 43.55 -20.87
N SER A 2 75.99 43.20 -19.60
CA SER A 2 75.36 43.95 -18.48
C SER A 2 73.93 44.49 -18.66
N SER A 3 72.92 43.97 -17.93
CA SER A 3 72.55 44.22 -16.50
C SER A 3 71.81 45.58 -16.36
N SER A 4 70.65 45.75 -15.69
CA SER A 4 70.29 45.29 -14.33
C SER A 4 68.77 45.40 -14.05
N GLU A 5 68.34 44.70 -12.99
CA GLU A 5 66.98 44.51 -12.42
C GLU A 5 66.27 45.77 -11.88
N SER A 6 64.93 45.72 -11.75
CA SER A 6 64.21 46.19 -10.54
C SER A 6 62.70 45.84 -10.51
N ARG A 7 62.37 44.81 -9.71
CA ARG A 7 61.28 44.66 -8.71
C ARG A 7 59.85 45.25 -8.92
N ARG A 8 58.89 44.30 -8.74
CA ARG A 8 57.63 44.34 -7.95
C ARG A 8 56.41 45.12 -8.50
N ARG A 9 55.33 44.38 -8.81
CA ARG A 9 54.07 44.31 -8.01
C ARG A 9 53.04 43.44 -8.72
N GLY A 10 52.42 42.53 -7.97
CA GLY A 10 51.35 41.67 -8.47
C GLY A 10 50.05 42.42 -8.75
N ARG A 11 49.25 41.84 -9.65
CA ARG A 11 47.80 41.94 -9.67
C ARG A 11 47.25 40.79 -10.52
N GLU A 12 46.78 39.75 -9.84
CA GLU A 12 45.76 38.83 -10.36
C GLU A 12 44.46 39.59 -10.65
N ARG A 13 43.59 38.95 -11.47
CA ARG A 13 42.18 39.25 -11.83
C ARG A 13 42.03 39.87 -13.23
N ASP A 14 41.22 39.37 -14.16
CA ASP A 14 40.04 38.50 -14.08
C ASP A 14 39.88 37.68 -15.38
N GLU A 15 39.69 36.36 -15.25
CA GLU A 15 39.10 35.49 -16.27
C GLU A 15 37.67 35.16 -15.80
N PRO A 16 36.62 35.33 -16.62
CA PRO A 16 35.25 35.07 -16.19
C PRO A 16 34.97 33.57 -16.16
N HIS A 17 34.97 32.99 -14.96
CA HIS A 17 34.47 31.64 -14.72
C HIS A 17 32.96 31.57 -14.93
N ALA A 18 32.58 30.90 -16.02
CA ALA A 18 31.27 30.34 -16.24
C ALA A 18 30.97 29.30 -15.15
N HIS A 19 30.33 29.71 -14.06
CA HIS A 19 29.67 28.78 -13.15
C HIS A 19 28.27 28.49 -13.66
N ASP A 20 28.24 27.44 -14.46
CA ASP A 20 27.18 26.46 -14.64
C ASP A 20 26.17 26.46 -13.48
N ALA A 21 25.06 27.17 -13.70
CA ALA A 21 23.88 27.09 -12.86
C ALA A 21 23.22 25.74 -13.13
N ALA A 22 23.79 24.69 -12.52
CA ALA A 22 23.16 23.38 -12.44
C ALA A 22 21.82 23.55 -11.70
N ALA A 23 20.76 23.73 -12.47
CA ALA A 23 19.38 23.74 -12.01
C ALA A 23 19.19 22.50 -11.14
N LYS A 24 19.01 22.70 -9.83
CA LYS A 24 18.66 21.64 -8.89
C LYS A 24 17.33 21.06 -9.37
N ARG A 25 17.39 19.98 -10.15
CA ARG A 25 16.21 19.21 -10.53
C ARG A 25 15.47 18.87 -9.22
N PRO A 26 14.16 19.11 -9.12
CA PRO A 26 13.41 18.74 -7.94
C PRO A 26 13.62 17.24 -7.70
N ARG A 27 14.08 16.87 -6.50
CA ARG A 27 14.19 15.47 -6.09
C ARG A 27 12.82 14.83 -6.33
N ARG A 28 12.75 13.83 -7.21
CA ARG A 28 11.54 13.01 -7.33
C ARG A 28 11.23 12.46 -5.93
N ARG A 29 10.03 12.71 -5.43
CA ARG A 29 9.54 12.02 -4.24
C ARG A 29 9.50 10.53 -4.59
N GLN A 30 10.29 9.73 -3.88
CA GLN A 30 10.24 8.27 -4.00
C GLN A 30 8.82 7.79 -3.71
N LYS A 31 8.34 6.86 -4.52
CA LYS A 31 7.01 6.27 -4.38
C LYS A 31 7.18 4.87 -3.83
N HIS A 32 6.33 4.52 -2.88
CA HIS A 32 6.40 3.24 -2.22
C HIS A 32 5.12 2.44 -2.42
N LEU A 33 5.27 1.12 -2.46
CA LEU A 33 4.17 0.16 -2.34
C LEU A 33 4.31 -0.52 -0.99
N TYR A 34 3.20 -0.70 -0.27
CA TYR A 34 3.17 -1.44 0.97
C TYR A 34 2.45 -2.77 0.72
N LEU A 35 3.14 -3.87 0.98
CA LEU A 35 2.60 -5.23 0.90
C LEU A 35 2.32 -5.73 2.29
N ILE A 36 1.18 -6.38 2.49
CA ILE A 36 0.78 -6.98 3.77
C ILE A 36 0.74 -8.48 3.55
N MET A 37 1.51 -9.21 4.35
CA MET A 37 1.73 -10.65 4.21
C MET A 37 1.50 -11.35 5.55
N ASP A 38 1.15 -12.63 5.51
CA ASP A 38 1.08 -13.56 6.64
C ASP A 38 2.36 -14.42 6.77
N ASP A 39 3.49 -13.91 6.25
CA ASP A 39 4.81 -14.55 6.27
C ASP A 39 5.47 -14.62 7.66
N TRP A 40 4.79 -14.08 8.68
CA TRP A 40 5.26 -14.11 10.05
C TRP A 40 4.46 -15.11 10.87
N ASN A 41 5.13 -16.07 11.48
CA ASN A 41 4.48 -17.15 12.25
C ASN A 41 3.54 -16.68 13.39
N MET A 42 3.68 -15.44 13.87
CA MET A 42 2.83 -14.88 14.91
C MET A 42 1.73 -13.96 14.34
N GLY A 43 1.67 -13.69 13.04
CA GLY A 43 0.66 -12.81 12.45
C GLY A 43 1.05 -12.21 11.10
N TYR A 44 0.92 -10.90 10.98
CA TYR A 44 1.08 -10.18 9.71
C TYR A 44 2.32 -9.30 9.69
N SER A 45 2.93 -9.16 8.54
CA SER A 45 4.02 -8.24 8.26
C SER A 45 3.61 -7.20 7.22
N ILE A 46 4.19 -6.00 7.29
CA ILE A 46 4.03 -4.94 6.29
C ILE A 46 5.40 -4.65 5.68
N HIS A 47 5.58 -4.94 4.39
CA HIS A 47 6.82 -4.68 3.65
C HIS A 47 6.71 -3.42 2.80
N LYS A 48 7.73 -2.57 2.84
CA LYS A 48 7.80 -1.32 2.07
C LYS A 48 8.71 -1.51 0.85
N LEU A 49 8.14 -1.49 -0.35
CA LEU A 49 8.86 -1.61 -1.62
C LEU A 49 9.08 -0.24 -2.27
N ASP A 50 10.27 0.03 -2.81
CA ASP A 50 10.53 1.19 -3.66
C ASP A 50 10.09 0.91 -5.11
N VAL A 51 9.15 1.71 -5.62
CA VAL A 51 8.61 1.57 -6.97
C VAL A 51 9.61 2.01 -8.04
N ASP A 52 10.47 3.00 -7.72
CA ASP A 52 11.48 3.47 -8.68
C ASP A 52 12.69 2.52 -8.73
N ALA A 53 12.90 1.73 -7.67
CA ALA A 53 13.89 0.67 -7.68
C ALA A 53 13.48 -0.50 -8.58
N MET A 54 12.28 -0.51 -9.19
CA MET A 54 11.75 -1.64 -9.98
C MET A 54 12.40 -1.85 -11.37
N GLU A 55 13.38 -1.03 -11.74
CA GLU A 55 14.08 -1.12 -13.05
C GLU A 55 14.81 -2.46 -13.23
N PRO A 56 14.79 -3.08 -14.41
CA PRO A 56 15.31 -4.43 -14.60
C PRO A 56 16.84 -4.45 -14.51
N ASP A 57 17.37 -4.93 -13.38
CA ASP A 57 18.75 -5.40 -13.31
C ASP A 57 18.80 -6.84 -13.85
N ALA A 58 19.72 -7.10 -14.77
CA ALA A 58 19.90 -8.37 -15.47
C ALA A 58 20.49 -9.50 -14.60
N SER A 59 20.32 -9.44 -13.28
CA SER A 59 20.73 -10.52 -12.36
C SER A 59 19.62 -11.55 -12.27
N SER A 60 19.94 -12.81 -12.55
CA SER A 60 19.02 -13.94 -12.61
C SER A 60 18.35 -14.34 -11.27
N GLU A 61 18.64 -13.64 -10.18
CA GLU A 61 18.07 -13.93 -8.86
C GLU A 61 16.87 -13.04 -8.59
N LYS A 62 15.71 -13.66 -8.32
CA LYS A 62 14.51 -12.96 -7.88
C LYS A 62 14.75 -12.43 -6.46
N PRO A 63 14.58 -11.12 -6.19
CA PRO A 63 14.79 -10.58 -4.86
C PRO A 63 13.75 -11.13 -3.87
N SER A 64 14.17 -11.36 -2.63
CA SER A 64 13.26 -11.62 -1.50
C SER A 64 12.57 -10.33 -1.06
N LEU A 65 11.52 -10.46 -0.24
CA LEU A 65 10.91 -9.31 0.42
C LEU A 65 11.94 -8.58 1.31
N PRO A 66 11.93 -7.24 1.37
CA PRO A 66 12.90 -6.50 2.18
C PRO A 66 12.77 -6.83 3.67
N GLU A 67 13.89 -7.13 4.31
CA GLU A 67 13.99 -7.28 5.77
C GLU A 67 14.68 -6.06 6.42
N PRO A 68 14.27 -5.65 7.63
CA PRO A 68 13.07 -6.14 8.35
C PRO A 68 11.78 -5.56 7.75
N ALA A 69 10.65 -6.21 8.03
CA ALA A 69 9.32 -5.64 7.77
C ALA A 69 9.17 -4.26 8.44
N ALA A 70 8.46 -3.34 7.79
CA ALA A 70 8.20 -2.00 8.30
C ALA A 70 7.33 -2.02 9.57
N LEU A 71 6.39 -2.98 9.65
CA LEU A 71 5.58 -3.25 10.84
C LEU A 71 5.27 -4.73 10.90
N ARG A 72 5.13 -5.28 12.10
CA ARG A 72 4.60 -6.62 12.36
C ARG A 72 3.44 -6.51 13.35
N ILE A 73 2.32 -7.16 13.04
CA ILE A 73 1.10 -7.16 13.85
C ILE A 73 0.83 -8.61 14.23
N ALA A 74 0.85 -8.92 15.53
CA ALA A 74 0.56 -10.27 15.99
C ALA A 74 -0.92 -10.57 15.77
N ALA A 75 -1.21 -11.72 15.16
CA ALA A 75 -2.57 -12.21 15.02
C ALA A 75 -3.07 -12.75 16.37
N PRO A 76 -4.39 -12.77 16.59
CA PRO A 76 -4.97 -13.41 17.76
C PRO A 76 -4.63 -14.91 17.82
N GLU A 77 -4.70 -15.51 19.01
CA GLU A 77 -4.34 -16.92 19.24
C GLU A 77 -5.17 -17.90 18.39
N ASP A 78 -6.41 -17.53 18.07
CA ASP A 78 -7.32 -18.29 17.21
C ASP A 78 -6.97 -18.20 15.71
N ARG A 79 -5.94 -17.41 15.35
CA ARG A 79 -5.53 -17.11 13.97
C ARG A 79 -6.69 -16.61 13.11
N SER A 80 -7.66 -15.95 13.72
CA SER A 80 -8.72 -15.26 12.98
C SER A 80 -8.08 -14.33 11.95
N THR A 81 -8.70 -14.26 10.77
CA THR A 81 -8.13 -13.45 9.69
C THR A 81 -8.19 -11.97 10.07
N ALA A 82 -7.52 -11.11 9.31
CA ALA A 82 -7.70 -9.68 9.46
C ALA A 82 -8.02 -9.09 8.10
N TYR A 83 -8.90 -8.09 8.10
CA TYR A 83 -9.17 -7.30 6.92
C TYR A 83 -8.25 -6.09 6.90
N PHE A 84 -7.76 -5.78 5.71
CA PHE A 84 -6.90 -4.63 5.50
C PHE A 84 -7.52 -3.69 4.50
N ALA A 85 -7.37 -2.39 4.75
CA ALA A 85 -7.85 -1.37 3.84
C ALA A 85 -6.89 -0.19 3.78
N ALA A 86 -6.84 0.47 2.62
CA ALA A 86 -6.07 1.70 2.44
C ALA A 86 -6.99 2.92 2.49
N LEU A 87 -6.61 3.93 3.26
CA LEU A 87 -7.26 5.24 3.31
C LEU A 87 -6.21 6.33 3.09
N GLY A 88 -6.02 6.70 1.83
CA GLY A 88 -4.92 7.59 1.44
C GLY A 88 -3.55 6.99 1.80
N GLY A 89 -2.75 7.72 2.58
CA GLY A 89 -1.44 7.28 3.06
C GLY A 89 -1.48 6.41 4.32
N ARG A 90 -2.62 5.80 4.65
CA ARG A 90 -2.80 5.01 5.87
C ARG A 90 -3.30 3.61 5.55
N ILE A 91 -2.81 2.63 6.31
CA ILE A 91 -3.21 1.23 6.25
C ILE A 91 -4.02 0.94 7.52
N LEU A 92 -5.24 0.46 7.35
CA LEU A 92 -6.13 0.08 8.44
C LEU A 92 -6.14 -1.43 8.58
N PHE A 93 -5.95 -1.91 9.80
CA PHE A 93 -6.08 -3.31 10.21
C PHE A 93 -7.39 -3.44 10.99
N LEU A 94 -8.30 -4.25 10.46
CA LEU A 94 -9.58 -4.56 11.07
C LEU A 94 -9.58 -6.04 11.46
N PRO A 95 -9.64 -6.38 12.75
CA PRO A 95 -9.70 -7.78 13.19
C PRO A 95 -11.02 -8.44 12.71
N ASP A 96 -10.95 -9.70 12.24
CA ASP A 96 -12.10 -10.45 11.70
C ASP A 96 -13.11 -10.79 12.81
N ARG A 97 -12.75 -11.56 13.85
CA ARG A 97 -13.66 -11.84 14.99
C ARG A 97 -12.92 -12.30 16.23
N TYR A 98 -13.31 -11.77 17.39
CA TYR A 98 -13.93 -12.52 18.51
C TYR A 98 -14.14 -11.65 19.75
N ILE A 99 -13.59 -10.44 19.75
CA ILE A 99 -13.69 -9.53 20.89
C ILE A 99 -14.25 -8.21 20.37
N ASP A 100 -15.50 -7.89 20.73
CA ASP A 100 -16.17 -6.60 20.44
C ASP A 100 -15.40 -5.37 20.99
N GLU A 101 -14.23 -5.59 21.59
CA GLU A 101 -13.37 -4.59 22.22
C GLU A 101 -12.14 -4.22 21.40
N ASP A 102 -11.78 -4.97 20.36
CA ASP A 102 -10.51 -4.72 19.66
C ASP A 102 -10.62 -3.52 18.72
N PRO A 103 -9.75 -2.50 18.89
CA PRO A 103 -9.78 -1.32 18.05
C PRO A 103 -9.19 -1.60 16.66
N ILE A 104 -9.59 -0.80 15.68
CA ILE A 104 -8.90 -0.74 14.39
C ILE A 104 -7.48 -0.22 14.64
N LEU A 105 -6.46 -0.88 14.08
CA LEU A 105 -5.10 -0.33 14.09
C LEU A 105 -4.84 0.44 12.80
N ILE A 106 -4.21 1.61 12.90
CA ILE A 106 -4.03 2.53 11.78
C ILE A 106 -2.54 2.84 11.64
N TYR A 107 -1.91 2.30 10.62
CA TYR A 107 -0.52 2.55 10.31
C TYR A 107 -0.40 3.70 9.29
N ASP A 108 0.26 4.78 9.70
CA ASP A 108 0.53 5.94 8.86
C ASP A 108 1.85 5.74 8.09
N THR A 109 1.75 5.65 6.77
CA THR A 109 2.90 5.32 5.91
C THR A 109 3.91 6.47 5.76
N GLU A 110 3.50 7.71 6.03
CA GLU A 110 4.35 8.90 5.93
C GLU A 110 5.24 9.03 7.16
N THR A 111 4.67 8.78 8.34
CA THR A 111 5.33 8.94 9.64
C THR A 111 5.84 7.63 10.23
N ALA A 112 5.47 6.49 9.64
CA ALA A 112 5.67 5.16 10.21
C ALA A 112 5.12 5.02 11.64
N SER A 113 4.05 5.77 11.95
CA SER A 113 3.39 5.72 13.26
C SER A 113 2.22 4.75 13.25
N LEU A 114 1.96 4.14 14.41
CA LEU A 114 0.79 3.30 14.64
C LEU A 114 -0.16 4.02 15.59
N ALA A 115 -1.40 4.21 15.15
CA ALA A 115 -2.48 4.78 15.94
C ALA A 115 -3.54 3.72 16.26
N VAL A 116 -4.21 3.89 17.39
CA VAL A 116 -5.36 3.09 17.80
C VAL A 116 -6.62 3.86 17.39
N GLY A 117 -7.41 3.25 16.52
CA GLY A 117 -8.66 3.77 15.99
C GLY A 117 -9.88 3.38 16.82
N PRO A 118 -11.09 3.73 16.34
CA PRO A 118 -12.34 3.30 16.94
C PRO A 118 -12.50 1.78 16.84
N ARG A 119 -13.38 1.24 17.67
CA ARG A 119 -13.81 -0.16 17.58
C ARG A 119 -14.78 -0.33 16.41
N PRO A 120 -14.69 -1.41 15.62
CA PRO A 120 -15.70 -1.75 14.64
C PRO A 120 -17.08 -1.86 15.31
N THR A 121 -18.13 -1.43 14.62
CA THR A 121 -19.49 -1.64 15.12
C THR A 121 -19.89 -3.12 14.97
N PRO A 122 -20.88 -3.60 15.73
CA PRO A 122 -21.45 -4.92 15.53
C PRO A 122 -21.94 -5.21 14.11
N ALA A 123 -22.17 -4.17 13.30
CA ALA A 123 -22.59 -4.29 11.90
C ALA A 123 -21.46 -4.71 10.95
N LEU A 124 -20.20 -4.54 11.36
CA LEU A 124 -19.02 -5.06 10.66
C LEU A 124 -18.55 -6.41 11.21
N LEU A 125 -19.14 -6.92 12.29
CA LEU A 125 -18.84 -8.26 12.76
C LEU A 125 -19.21 -9.25 11.62
N PRO A 126 -18.30 -10.14 11.18
CA PRO A 126 -18.40 -11.02 10.00
C PRO A 126 -19.63 -11.95 9.86
N LEU A 127 -19.48 -13.10 9.23
CA LEU A 127 -20.46 -13.91 8.46
C LEU A 127 -20.10 -13.86 6.96
N GLY A 128 -19.11 -13.05 6.55
CA GLY A 128 -18.51 -13.11 5.21
C GLY A 128 -17.52 -11.99 4.89
N HIS A 129 -17.07 -11.95 3.63
CA HIS A 129 -16.13 -10.96 3.08
C HIS A 129 -16.65 -9.52 3.22
N ILE A 130 -15.86 -8.64 3.85
CA ILE A 130 -16.10 -7.19 3.90
C ILE A 130 -15.45 -6.54 2.67
N PHE A 131 -16.20 -5.69 1.96
CA PHE A 131 -15.67 -4.89 0.85
C PHE A 131 -15.31 -3.49 1.33
N PHE A 132 -14.15 -2.99 0.92
CA PHE A 132 -13.68 -1.64 1.26
C PHE A 132 -13.62 -0.74 0.03
N ALA A 133 -14.11 0.48 0.17
CA ALA A 133 -14.01 1.51 -0.86
C ALA A 133 -13.63 2.85 -0.23
N GLU A 134 -12.53 3.45 -0.68
CA GLU A 134 -12.15 4.82 -0.30
C GLU A 134 -12.83 5.82 -1.24
N ILE A 135 -13.60 6.76 -0.68
CA ILE A 135 -14.30 7.80 -1.41
C ILE A 135 -14.17 9.12 -0.65
N ASN A 136 -13.51 10.11 -1.25
CA ASN A 136 -13.36 11.46 -0.70
C ASN A 136 -12.75 11.51 0.71
N GLY A 137 -11.73 10.69 0.97
CA GLY A 137 -11.06 10.64 2.28
C GLY A 137 -11.87 9.91 3.36
N ARG A 138 -12.87 9.12 2.95
CA ARG A 138 -13.67 8.26 3.83
C ARG A 138 -13.59 6.83 3.35
N LEU A 139 -13.41 5.89 4.27
CA LEU A 139 -13.38 4.47 3.94
C LEU A 139 -14.75 3.85 4.23
N TYR A 140 -15.43 3.42 3.19
CA TYR A 140 -16.68 2.69 3.27
C TYR A 140 -16.38 1.20 3.39
N ALA A 141 -16.90 0.58 4.44
CA ALA A 141 -16.85 -0.85 4.69
C ALA A 141 -18.27 -1.43 4.51
N LEU A 142 -18.41 -2.35 3.57
CA LEU A 142 -19.67 -2.99 3.21
C LEU A 142 -19.66 -4.46 3.66
N ASN A 143 -20.63 -4.81 4.52
CA ASN A 143 -20.91 -6.20 4.85
C ASN A 143 -22.16 -6.69 4.07
N PRO A 144 -21.99 -7.58 3.07
CA PRO A 144 -23.06 -7.99 2.16
C PRO A 144 -23.98 -9.10 2.71
N ARG A 145 -23.67 -9.70 3.86
CA ARG A 145 -24.35 -10.92 4.36
C ARG A 145 -24.91 -10.71 5.75
N ARG A 146 -25.78 -9.72 5.87
CA ARG A 146 -26.62 -9.60 7.05
C ARG A 146 -27.83 -10.54 6.90
N ALA A 147 -28.08 -11.36 7.93
CA ALA A 147 -29.13 -12.39 7.92
C ALA A 147 -30.55 -11.81 7.74
N ASP A 148 -30.69 -10.50 7.94
CA ASP A 148 -31.90 -9.67 7.84
C ASP A 148 -32.04 -8.91 6.50
N GLN A 149 -31.23 -9.23 5.48
CA GLN A 149 -31.26 -8.67 4.11
C GLN A 149 -30.86 -7.19 3.94
N GLU A 150 -30.62 -6.43 5.03
CA GLU A 150 -30.10 -5.07 4.93
C GLU A 150 -28.57 -5.04 5.00
N CYS A 151 -27.91 -4.73 3.88
CA CYS A 151 -26.47 -4.46 3.86
C CYS A 151 -26.14 -3.32 4.84
N SER A 152 -25.21 -3.54 5.76
CA SER A 152 -24.66 -2.47 6.57
C SER A 152 -23.50 -1.79 5.84
N PHE A 153 -23.49 -0.46 5.90
CA PHE A 153 -22.39 0.35 5.46
C PHE A 153 -21.86 1.10 6.67
N GLU A 154 -20.60 0.88 6.99
CA GLU A 154 -19.90 1.68 7.98
C GLU A 154 -18.88 2.57 7.27
N VAL A 155 -18.72 3.78 7.78
CA VAL A 155 -17.77 4.73 7.25
C VAL A 155 -16.73 5.04 8.31
N VAL A 156 -15.48 4.67 8.03
CA VAL A 156 -14.33 5.07 8.84
C VAL A 156 -13.76 6.36 8.28
N SER A 157 -13.64 7.39 9.11
CA SER A 157 -13.13 8.69 8.67
C SER A 157 -12.38 9.44 9.77
N LEU A 158 -11.57 10.39 9.34
CA LEU A 158 -10.91 11.34 10.23
C LEU A 158 -11.93 12.39 10.70
N VAL A 159 -12.06 12.57 12.01
CA VAL A 159 -12.90 13.61 12.60
C VAL A 159 -12.21 14.96 12.42
N PRO A 160 -12.86 15.94 11.76
CA PRO A 160 -12.31 17.29 11.65
C PRO A 160 -12.03 17.86 13.05
N ARG A 161 -10.89 18.53 13.21
CA ARG A 161 -10.59 19.24 14.46
C ARG A 161 -11.46 20.47 14.56
N ASP A 162 -12.10 20.66 15.71
CA ASP A 162 -12.69 21.96 16.07
C ASP A 162 -11.57 22.99 16.20
N VAL A 163 -11.76 24.16 15.61
CA VAL A 163 -10.75 25.25 15.54
C VAL A 163 -10.38 25.79 16.94
N GLU A 164 -11.19 25.48 17.95
CA GLU A 164 -11.13 25.97 19.33
C GLU A 164 -10.41 25.03 20.32
N GLU A 165 -9.82 23.91 19.88
CA GLU A 165 -9.09 23.02 20.80
C GLU A 165 -7.75 23.61 21.25
N HIS A 166 -7.75 24.19 22.45
CA HIS A 166 -6.62 24.87 23.07
C HIS A 166 -5.61 23.94 23.76
N ASP A 167 -5.83 22.62 23.83
CA ASP A 167 -4.89 21.70 24.47
C ASP A 167 -3.72 21.33 23.53
N PRO A 168 -2.49 21.80 23.79
CA PRO A 168 -1.31 21.46 22.98
C PRO A 168 -0.95 19.97 23.02
N LEU A 169 -1.45 19.18 23.99
CA LEU A 169 -1.27 17.73 24.05
C LEU A 169 -2.26 16.97 23.14
N CYS A 170 -3.47 17.49 22.91
CA CYS A 170 -4.45 16.95 21.94
C CYS A 170 -3.98 17.06 20.48
N ARG A 171 -2.91 17.81 20.19
CA ARG A 171 -2.39 18.00 18.82
C ARG A 171 -1.69 16.78 18.21
N ARG A 172 -1.45 15.71 18.98
CA ARG A 172 -0.56 14.63 18.52
C ARG A 172 -1.22 13.38 17.94
N ALA A 173 -2.48 13.10 18.25
CA ALA A 173 -3.20 11.94 17.68
C ALA A 173 -4.35 12.41 16.79
N ASP A 174 -4.48 11.76 15.63
CA ASP A 174 -5.63 11.89 14.76
C ASP A 174 -6.86 11.30 15.44
N ARG A 175 -8.00 12.00 15.38
CA ARG A 175 -9.28 11.48 15.91
C ARG A 175 -10.03 10.77 14.80
N TRP A 176 -10.46 9.56 15.09
CA TRP A 176 -11.09 8.66 14.14
C TRP A 176 -12.50 8.32 14.58
N ALA A 177 -13.43 8.25 13.63
CA ALA A 177 -14.81 7.87 13.89
C ALA A 177 -15.26 6.78 12.93
N VAL A 178 -16.21 5.97 13.41
CA VAL A 178 -16.98 5.03 12.62
C VAL A 178 -18.44 5.47 12.69
N GLU A 179 -19.09 5.63 11.54
CA GLU A 179 -20.51 5.98 11.43
C GLU A 179 -21.27 4.97 10.55
N SER A 180 -22.42 4.51 11.02
CA SER A 180 -23.32 3.68 10.22
C SER A 180 -24.10 4.56 9.23
N VAL A 181 -24.11 4.21 7.95
CA VAL A 181 -24.84 4.94 6.91
C VAL A 181 -25.84 4.04 6.18
N PRO A 182 -26.94 4.59 5.65
CA PRO A 182 -27.90 3.82 4.86
C PRO A 182 -27.24 3.23 3.61
N ALA A 183 -27.64 2.02 3.22
CA ALA A 183 -27.14 1.36 2.03
C ALA A 183 -27.43 2.18 0.76
N PRO A 184 -26.40 2.62 0.00
CA PRO A 184 -26.60 3.50 -1.15
C PRO A 184 -27.14 2.81 -2.40
N MET A 185 -27.41 1.48 -2.45
CA MET A 185 -28.21 0.69 -3.45
C MET A 185 -27.76 -0.80 -3.57
N PRO A 186 -28.55 -1.72 -4.19
CA PRO A 186 -28.23 -3.15 -4.20
C PRO A 186 -27.26 -3.51 -5.34
N PHE A 187 -26.07 -4.01 -5.00
CA PHE A 187 -25.15 -4.59 -5.99
C PHE A 187 -25.51 -6.05 -6.28
N HIS A 188 -25.60 -6.42 -7.57
CA HIS A 188 -25.72 -7.81 -8.00
C HIS A 188 -24.32 -8.44 -8.19
N ARG A 189 -24.18 -9.69 -7.73
CA ARG A 189 -22.93 -10.41 -7.41
C ARG A 189 -22.07 -10.86 -8.61
N HIS A 190 -22.41 -10.55 -9.86
CA HIS A 190 -21.89 -11.32 -11.02
C HIS A 190 -20.89 -10.63 -11.96
N ASP A 191 -20.48 -9.38 -11.75
CA ASP A 191 -19.71 -8.64 -12.78
C ASP A 191 -18.29 -8.22 -12.34
N LEU A 192 -17.45 -9.15 -11.87
CA LEU A 192 -16.03 -8.85 -11.58
C LEU A 192 -15.10 -9.99 -12.00
N THR A 193 -14.60 -9.94 -13.24
CA THR A 193 -13.49 -10.79 -13.72
C THR A 193 -12.43 -9.94 -14.40
N MET A 194 -11.34 -9.64 -13.68
CA MET A 194 -10.14 -8.95 -14.19
C MET A 194 -8.86 -9.66 -13.70
N PHE A 195 -8.74 -10.96 -13.94
CA PHE A 195 -7.57 -11.75 -13.53
C PHE A 195 -6.93 -12.47 -14.73
N ARG A 196 -5.63 -12.77 -14.60
CA ARG A 196 -4.79 -13.39 -15.61
C ARG A 196 -5.18 -14.85 -15.84
N GLU A 197 -5.07 -15.32 -17.08
CA GLU A 197 -5.70 -16.56 -17.57
C GLU A 197 -5.19 -17.87 -16.94
N GLU A 198 -3.99 -17.87 -16.34
CA GLU A 198 -3.42 -19.01 -15.59
C GLU A 198 -3.91 -19.03 -14.13
N LEU A 199 -5.24 -19.11 -13.93
CA LEU A 199 -5.86 -19.15 -12.60
C LEU A 199 -5.33 -20.32 -11.75
N ASP A 200 -4.94 -21.43 -12.37
CA ASP A 200 -4.62 -22.71 -11.72
C ASP A 200 -3.42 -22.65 -10.77
N ARG A 201 -2.57 -21.62 -10.87
CA ARG A 201 -1.41 -21.42 -10.00
C ARG A 201 -1.61 -20.34 -8.94
N HIS A 202 -2.71 -19.60 -8.97
CA HIS A 202 -2.94 -18.53 -8.01
C HIS A 202 -3.16 -19.10 -6.61
N VAL A 203 -2.51 -18.48 -5.62
CA VAL A 203 -2.55 -18.91 -4.22
C VAL A 203 -3.27 -17.85 -3.39
N GLY A 204 -4.17 -18.28 -2.50
CA GLY A 204 -4.93 -17.40 -1.61
C GLY A 204 -6.29 -16.96 -2.17
N THR A 205 -7.09 -16.28 -1.34
CA THR A 205 -8.42 -15.78 -1.73
C THR A 205 -8.61 -14.34 -1.23
N PRO A 206 -8.54 -13.32 -2.12
CA PRO A 206 -8.28 -13.42 -3.56
C PRO A 206 -6.78 -13.62 -3.87
N GLY A 207 -6.47 -14.48 -4.84
CA GLY A 207 -5.08 -14.69 -5.30
C GLY A 207 -4.46 -13.51 -6.04
N ALA A 208 -5.21 -12.43 -6.24
CA ALA A 208 -4.69 -11.18 -6.79
C ALA A 208 -5.48 -9.96 -6.27
N THR A 209 -4.79 -8.83 -6.14
CA THR A 209 -5.35 -7.56 -5.66
C THR A 209 -4.94 -6.42 -6.57
N LEU A 210 -5.90 -5.55 -6.92
CA LEU A 210 -5.67 -4.34 -7.71
C LEU A 210 -5.86 -3.10 -6.82
N THR A 211 -4.84 -2.23 -6.76
CA THR A 211 -4.87 -1.00 -5.95
C THR A 211 -4.69 0.24 -6.82
N TYR A 212 -5.54 1.25 -6.62
CA TYR A 212 -5.37 2.57 -7.21
C TYR A 212 -4.27 3.37 -6.48
N MET A 213 -3.30 3.89 -7.23
CA MET A 213 -2.13 4.60 -6.70
C MET A 213 -2.15 6.10 -6.97
N GLY A 214 -3.28 6.66 -7.43
CA GLY A 214 -3.40 8.07 -7.79
C GLY A 214 -2.81 8.42 -9.16
N GLY A 215 -3.39 9.44 -9.80
CA GLY A 215 -2.87 10.00 -11.07
C GLY A 215 -2.86 8.98 -12.21
N SER A 216 -3.96 8.23 -12.33
CA SER A 216 -4.20 7.16 -13.30
C SER A 216 -3.32 5.91 -13.18
N ARG A 217 -2.60 5.76 -12.06
CA ARG A 217 -1.75 4.60 -11.78
C ARG A 217 -2.48 3.53 -10.99
N PHE A 218 -2.16 2.28 -11.30
CA PHE A 218 -2.69 1.11 -10.66
C PHE A 218 -1.56 0.11 -10.39
N CYS A 219 -1.70 -0.67 -9.34
CA CYS A 219 -0.81 -1.77 -8.99
C CYS A 219 -1.62 -3.06 -8.94
N LEU A 220 -1.26 -4.04 -9.75
CA LEU A 220 -1.75 -5.41 -9.64
C LEU A 220 -0.71 -6.24 -8.91
N VAL A 221 -1.13 -6.92 -7.85
CA VAL A 221 -0.32 -7.90 -7.11
C VAL A 221 -1.00 -9.25 -7.28
N GLU A 222 -0.28 -10.23 -7.83
CA GLU A 222 -0.75 -11.59 -8.00
C GLU A 222 0.13 -12.51 -7.16
N CYS A 223 -0.47 -13.41 -6.38
CA CYS A 223 0.25 -14.45 -5.65
C CYS A 223 0.09 -15.78 -6.38
N ALA A 224 1.21 -16.43 -6.71
CA ALA A 224 1.22 -17.69 -7.41
C ALA A 224 2.17 -18.70 -6.76
N ALA A 225 1.83 -19.99 -6.87
CA ALA A 225 2.72 -21.07 -6.46
C ALA A 225 4.04 -20.99 -7.25
N ARG A 226 5.16 -21.17 -6.56
CA ARG A 226 6.50 -21.20 -7.15
C ARG A 226 6.57 -22.35 -8.16
N GLU A 227 7.38 -22.18 -9.18
CA GLU A 227 7.58 -23.23 -10.18
C GLU A 227 8.12 -24.50 -9.51
N GLY A 228 7.46 -25.63 -9.80
CA GLY A 228 7.75 -26.92 -9.16
C GLY A 228 7.08 -27.15 -7.80
N VAL A 229 6.27 -26.21 -7.30
CA VAL A 229 5.49 -26.35 -6.05
C VAL A 229 4.01 -26.39 -6.40
N THR A 230 3.25 -27.30 -5.79
CA THR A 230 1.79 -27.36 -5.99
C THR A 230 1.12 -26.18 -5.27
N ALA A 231 -0.08 -25.78 -5.72
CA ALA A 231 -0.83 -24.74 -5.02
C ALA A 231 -1.16 -25.15 -3.56
N GLU A 232 -1.40 -26.44 -3.32
CA GLU A 232 -1.65 -26.98 -1.98
C GLU A 232 -0.42 -26.85 -1.07
N ASP A 233 0.76 -27.26 -1.55
CA ASP A 233 2.01 -27.12 -0.78
C ASP A 233 2.36 -25.65 -0.53
N ALA A 234 2.07 -24.78 -1.50
CA ALA A 234 2.28 -23.33 -1.38
C ALA A 234 1.33 -22.68 -0.36
N ILE A 235 0.09 -23.18 -0.22
CA ILE A 235 -0.89 -22.72 0.77
C ILE A 235 -0.54 -23.23 2.18
N ASN A 236 -0.03 -24.45 2.28
CA ASN A 236 0.24 -25.10 3.58
C ASN A 236 1.50 -24.56 4.29
N GLY A 237 2.29 -23.71 3.63
CA GLY A 237 3.40 -22.98 4.24
C GLY A 237 4.61 -23.85 4.63
N GLU A 238 4.74 -25.07 4.08
CA GLU A 238 5.87 -25.97 4.40
C GLU A 238 7.17 -25.60 3.67
N LEU A 239 7.11 -24.71 2.68
CA LEU A 239 8.23 -24.23 1.85
C LEU A 239 8.02 -22.75 1.47
N ASP A 240 9.07 -22.04 1.03
CA ASP A 240 9.03 -20.79 0.23
C ASP A 240 8.30 -21.03 -1.11
N GLY A 241 7.01 -21.33 -1.01
CA GLY A 241 6.18 -21.91 -2.05
C GLY A 241 5.43 -20.87 -2.87
N CYS A 242 5.48 -19.60 -2.49
CA CYS A 242 4.76 -18.52 -3.16
C CYS A 242 5.70 -17.50 -3.81
N VAL A 243 5.27 -16.96 -4.94
CA VAL A 243 5.90 -15.86 -5.66
C VAL A 243 4.86 -14.78 -5.89
N LEU A 244 5.18 -13.55 -5.48
CA LEU A 244 4.37 -12.38 -5.76
C LEU A 244 4.81 -11.74 -7.07
N HIS A 245 3.89 -11.59 -8.00
CA HIS A 245 4.06 -10.79 -9.21
C HIS A 245 3.45 -9.41 -8.99
N VAL A 246 4.29 -8.39 -8.96
CA VAL A 246 3.88 -6.99 -8.77
C VAL A 246 4.04 -6.24 -10.08
N THR A 247 2.93 -5.73 -10.60
CA THR A 247 2.88 -4.97 -11.86
C THR A 247 2.27 -3.60 -11.62
N VAL A 248 3.04 -2.54 -11.88
CA VAL A 248 2.54 -1.16 -11.85
C VAL A 248 2.26 -0.70 -13.27
N PHE A 249 1.06 -0.19 -13.53
CA PHE A 249 0.68 0.33 -14.84
C PHE A 249 -0.14 1.61 -14.72
N HIS A 250 -0.23 2.33 -15.84
CA HIS A 250 -1.07 3.51 -15.95
C HIS A 250 -2.23 3.22 -16.90
N ILE A 251 -3.39 3.78 -16.57
CA ILE A 251 -4.56 3.81 -17.43
C ILE A 251 -4.66 5.21 -18.07
N LYS A 252 -4.97 5.29 -19.36
CA LYS A 252 -5.19 6.54 -20.09
C LYS A 252 -6.29 6.37 -21.13
N TYR A 253 -7.02 7.44 -21.41
CA TYR A 253 -7.93 7.49 -22.55
C TYR A 253 -7.20 8.01 -23.78
N ASP A 254 -7.43 7.38 -24.93
CA ASP A 254 -7.02 7.92 -26.23
C ASP A 254 -7.99 9.01 -26.73
N LYS A 255 -7.68 9.58 -27.88
CA LYS A 255 -8.49 10.65 -28.50
C LYS A 255 -9.89 10.18 -28.94
N SER A 256 -10.10 8.88 -29.07
CA SER A 256 -11.39 8.25 -29.39
C SER A 256 -12.17 7.83 -28.14
N GLY A 257 -11.64 8.05 -26.93
CA GLY A 257 -12.26 7.59 -25.69
C GLY A 257 -12.00 6.12 -25.36
N GLY A 258 -11.11 5.45 -26.10
CA GLY A 258 -10.64 4.10 -25.80
C GLY A 258 -9.69 4.08 -24.61
N LEU A 259 -9.82 3.06 -23.75
CA LEU A 259 -8.98 2.89 -22.56
C LEU A 259 -7.71 2.11 -22.92
N HIS A 260 -6.55 2.68 -22.63
CA HIS A 260 -5.24 2.05 -22.86
C HIS A 260 -4.47 1.91 -21.55
N THR A 261 -3.83 0.76 -21.37
CA THR A 261 -2.90 0.51 -20.28
C THR A 261 -1.46 0.64 -20.76
N THR A 262 -0.64 1.45 -20.10
CA THR A 262 0.82 1.47 -20.29
C THR A 262 1.48 0.90 -19.05
N ALA A 263 2.07 -0.28 -19.15
CA ALA A 263 2.75 -0.95 -18.04
C ALA A 263 4.19 -0.44 -17.83
N ARG A 264 4.65 -0.45 -16.58
CA ARG A 264 6.06 -0.40 -16.20
C ARG A 264 6.60 -1.83 -16.05
N PRO A 265 7.93 -2.03 -15.89
CA PRO A 265 8.49 -3.35 -15.59
C PRO A 265 7.79 -3.98 -14.39
N SER A 266 7.42 -5.26 -14.53
CA SER A 266 6.91 -6.07 -13.43
C SER A 266 8.07 -6.71 -12.66
N ARG A 267 7.85 -7.01 -11.38
CA ARG A 267 8.83 -7.70 -10.55
C ARG A 267 8.22 -8.90 -9.85
N SER A 268 9.05 -9.91 -9.63
CA SER A 268 8.69 -11.12 -8.92
C SER A 268 9.47 -11.21 -7.62
N TYR A 269 8.78 -11.46 -6.51
CA TYR A 269 9.36 -11.58 -5.18
C TYR A 269 9.07 -12.97 -4.63
N VAL A 270 10.08 -13.61 -4.03
CA VAL A 270 9.86 -14.86 -3.26
C VAL A 270 9.31 -14.48 -1.89
N VAL A 271 8.27 -15.21 -1.46
CA VAL A 271 7.72 -15.14 -0.10
C VAL A 271 8.32 -16.31 0.68
N SER A 272 8.94 -15.99 1.81
CA SER A 272 9.61 -16.93 2.72
C SER A 272 8.86 -17.00 4.04
#